data_AF-A0A518AI91-F1
#
_entry.id   AF-A0A518AI91-F1
#
_cell.length_a   1.000
_cell.length_b   1.000
_cell.length_c   1.000
_cell.angle_alpha   90.00
_cell.angle_beta   90.00
_cell.angle_gamma   90.00
#
_symmetry.space_group_name_H-M   'P 1'
#
loop_
_entity.id
_entity.type
_entity.pdbx_description
1 polymer ?
#
loop_
_entity_poly.entity_id
_entity_poly.type
_entity_poly.pdbx_seq_one_letter_code
_entity_poly.pdbx_strand_id
1 'polypeptide(L)'
;MANRYSAKLLFYYDVAQQSTIAQFEERIVTFEARGPKEAIARARRMGNKAEYVFKNAAGSDTAFQFLGIADMIKLGVECSDEEVWYDVYRMKTSKADSRIQPDHQLLDRIRV
;
A
#
# COMPACT_ATOMS: atom_id res chain seq x y z
N MET A 1 10.16 -22.16 8.73
CA MET A 1 10.74 -21.41 7.60
C MET A 1 10.05 -20.06 7.52
N ALA A 2 10.78 -18.99 7.21
CA ALA A 2 10.21 -17.66 7.02
C ALA A 2 9.67 -17.55 5.59
N ASN A 3 8.50 -16.94 5.42
CA ASN A 3 7.92 -16.64 4.12
C ASN A 3 7.94 -15.12 3.91
N ARG A 4 8.15 -14.68 2.66
CA ARG A 4 8.08 -13.27 2.29
C ARG A 4 6.62 -12.87 2.07
N TYR A 5 6.28 -11.68 2.53
CA TYR A 5 4.95 -11.07 2.39
C TYR A 5 5.10 -9.64 1.88
N SER A 6 4.10 -9.19 1.13
CA SER A 6 3.86 -7.80 0.75
C SER A 6 2.57 -7.34 1.41
N ALA A 7 2.58 -6.20 2.07
CA ALA A 7 1.37 -5.59 2.65
C ALA A 7 1.18 -4.19 2.08
N LYS A 8 -0.07 -3.87 1.73
CA LYS A 8 -0.49 -2.51 1.42
C LYS A 8 -1.05 -1.88 2.70
N LEU A 9 -0.36 -0.88 3.22
CA LEU A 9 -0.74 -0.10 4.40
C LEU A 9 -1.47 1.16 3.95
N LEU A 10 -2.56 1.49 4.62
CA LEU A 10 -3.34 2.70 4.35
C LEU A 10 -3.13 3.71 5.48
N PHE A 11 -2.82 4.93 5.10
CA PHE A 11 -2.63 6.06 6.01
C PHE A 11 -3.55 7.22 5.65
N TYR A 12 -3.84 8.03 6.66
CA TYR A 12 -4.62 9.27 6.55
C TYR A 12 -3.76 10.46 6.99
N TYR A 13 -3.87 11.55 6.25
CA TYR A 13 -3.31 12.84 6.58
C TYR A 13 -4.42 13.81 6.98
N ASP A 14 -4.30 14.37 8.18
CA ASP A 14 -5.12 15.52 8.59
C ASP A 14 -4.49 16.84 8.10
N VAL A 15 -4.52 17.06 6.78
CA VAL A 15 -3.94 18.27 6.17
C VAL A 15 -4.88 19.45 6.41
N ALA A 16 -4.70 20.09 7.57
CA ALA A 16 -5.30 21.33 8.02
C ALA A 16 -6.82 21.27 8.30
N GLN A 17 -7.18 21.77 9.48
CA GLN A 17 -8.51 21.83 10.08
C GLN A 17 -9.61 22.58 9.27
N GLN A 18 -9.35 22.92 8.00
CA GLN A 18 -10.26 23.67 7.12
C GLN A 18 -10.46 23.01 5.73
N SER A 19 -9.82 21.88 5.46
CA SER A 19 -9.98 21.14 4.20
C SER A 19 -11.16 20.18 4.29
N THR A 20 -12.13 20.25 3.36
CA THR A 20 -13.12 19.19 3.14
C THR A 20 -12.52 17.97 2.40
N ILE A 21 -11.24 18.03 2.05
CA ILE A 21 -10.52 17.01 1.29
C ILE A 21 -9.59 16.26 2.25
N ALA A 22 -9.90 14.99 2.46
CA ALA A 22 -9.03 14.04 3.15
C ALA A 22 -7.94 13.52 2.20
N GLN A 23 -6.69 13.48 2.66
CA GLN A 23 -5.60 12.88 1.90
C GLN A 23 -5.25 11.51 2.48
N PHE A 24 -5.09 10.52 1.59
CA PHE A 24 -4.72 9.15 1.96
C PHE A 24 -3.43 8.75 1.26
N GLU A 25 -2.64 7.91 1.91
CA GLU A 25 -1.46 7.28 1.31
C GLU A 25 -1.56 5.76 1.41
N GLU A 26 -1.37 5.10 0.27
CA GLU A 26 -1.15 3.66 0.21
C GLU A 26 0.36 3.39 0.14
N ARG A 27 0.89 2.62 1.09
CA ARG A 27 2.30 2.22 1.13
C ARG A 27 2.43 0.71 1.03
N ILE A 28 3.18 0.24 0.05
CA ILE A 28 3.51 -1.17 -0.06
C ILE A 28 4.81 -1.45 0.70
N VAL A 29 4.79 -2.44 1.59
CA VAL A 29 5.96 -2.88 2.36
C VAL A 29 6.16 -4.37 2.21
N THR A 30 7.42 -4.80 2.08
CA THR A 30 7.77 -6.23 2.08
C THR A 30 8.52 -6.62 3.34
N PHE A 31 8.23 -7.81 3.87
CA PHE A 31 8.89 -8.35 5.06
C PHE A 31 8.74 -9.86 5.15
N GLU A 32 9.48 -10.48 6.06
CA GLU A 32 9.36 -11.91 6.36
C GLU A 32 8.50 -12.18 7.60
N ALA A 33 7.76 -13.29 7.57
CA ALA A 33 7.01 -13.83 8.70
C ALA A 33 6.87 -15.37 8.60
N ARG A 34 6.69 -16.06 9.74
CA ARG A 34 6.55 -17.53 9.75
C ARG A 34 5.19 -18.01 9.24
N GLY A 35 4.19 -17.13 9.22
CA GLY A 35 2.87 -17.43 8.68
C GLY A 35 1.93 -16.21 8.70
N PRO A 36 0.69 -16.37 8.21
CA PRO A 36 -0.24 -15.26 8.00
C PRO A 36 -0.55 -14.43 9.25
N LYS A 37 -0.76 -15.08 10.40
CA LYS A 37 -1.05 -14.38 11.67
C LYS A 37 0.10 -13.46 12.09
N GLU A 38 1.33 -13.96 12.00
CA GLU A 38 2.52 -13.17 12.31
C GLU A 38 2.72 -12.05 11.27
N ALA A 39 2.43 -12.32 10.00
CA ALA A 39 2.52 -11.32 8.94
C ALA A 39 1.60 -10.12 9.19
N ILE A 40 0.33 -10.39 9.53
CA ILE A 40 -0.64 -9.35 9.90
C ILE A 40 -0.16 -8.57 11.12
N ALA A 41 0.29 -9.26 12.17
CA ALA A 41 0.77 -8.61 13.38
C ALA A 41 2.00 -7.73 13.09
N ARG A 42 2.91 -8.18 12.22
CA ARG A 42 4.10 -7.44 11.81
C ARG A 42 3.76 -6.21 10.97
N ALA A 43 2.90 -6.35 9.98
CA ALA A 43 2.43 -5.22 9.16
C ALA A 43 1.71 -4.16 10.02
N ARG A 44 0.87 -4.56 10.98
CA ARG A 44 0.26 -3.62 11.94
C ARG A 44 1.30 -2.87 12.76
N ARG A 45 2.32 -3.57 13.29
CA ARG A 45 3.42 -2.92 14.01
C ARG A 45 4.17 -1.92 13.14
N MET A 46 4.39 -2.25 11.86
CA MET A 46 5.04 -1.34 10.91
C MET A 46 4.18 -0.09 10.65
N GLY A 47 2.87 -0.27 10.46
CA GLY A 47 1.91 0.83 10.31
C GLY A 47 1.90 1.75 11.53
N ASN A 48 1.66 1.21 12.72
CA ASN A 48 1.65 1.98 13.98
C ASN A 48 2.98 2.72 14.22
N LYS A 49 4.13 2.09 13.89
CA LYS A 49 5.44 2.73 14.06
C LYS A 49 5.67 3.88 13.07
N ALA A 50 4.99 3.87 11.93
CA ALA A 50 5.12 4.89 10.90
C ALA A 50 4.23 6.11 11.15
N GLU A 51 3.36 6.09 12.17
CA GLU A 51 2.58 7.26 12.57
C GLU A 51 3.49 8.36 13.14
N TYR A 52 3.16 9.61 12.84
CA TYR A 52 3.85 10.76 13.42
C TYR A 52 2.95 11.99 13.43
N VAL A 53 3.26 12.91 14.34
CA VAL A 53 2.63 14.23 14.43
C VAL A 53 3.68 15.26 14.04
N PHE A 54 3.27 16.23 13.23
CA PHE A 54 4.15 17.32 12.79
C PHE A 54 3.39 18.65 12.77
N LYS A 55 4.15 19.75 12.82
CA LYS A 55 3.62 21.09 12.61
C LYS A 55 3.56 21.37 11.11
N ASN A 56 2.38 21.73 10.61
CA ASN A 56 2.24 22.16 9.23
C ASN A 56 2.76 23.60 9.04
N ALA A 57 2.74 24.11 7.80
CA ALA A 57 3.23 25.46 7.47
C ALA A 57 2.49 26.60 8.22
N ALA A 58 1.26 26.34 8.70
CA ALA A 58 0.47 27.28 9.48
C ALA A 58 0.73 27.18 11.00
N GLY A 59 1.64 26.29 11.44
CA GLY A 59 1.95 26.07 12.86
C GLY A 59 0.94 25.21 13.62
N SER A 60 -0.05 24.63 12.93
CA SER A 60 -1.02 23.70 13.52
C SER A 60 -0.47 22.28 13.56
N ASP A 61 -0.91 21.49 14.55
CA ASP A 61 -0.62 20.06 14.60
C ASP A 61 -1.40 19.33 13.50
N THR A 62 -0.68 18.54 12.72
CA THR A 62 -1.22 17.58 11.76
C THR A 62 -0.73 16.18 12.14
N ALA A 63 -1.63 15.20 12.08
CA ALA A 63 -1.30 13.80 12.32
C ALA A 63 -1.25 13.02 11.00
N PHE A 64 -0.24 12.17 10.88
CA PHE A 64 -0.18 11.09 9.91
C PHE A 64 -0.52 9.79 10.63
N GLN A 65 -1.67 9.21 10.29
CA GLN A 65 -2.28 8.11 11.05
C GLN A 65 -2.39 6.86 10.20
N PHE A 66 -2.11 5.71 10.81
CA PHE A 66 -2.28 4.41 10.20
C PHE A 66 -3.72 3.95 10.36
N LEU A 67 -4.44 3.80 9.24
CA LEU A 67 -5.81 3.31 9.26
C LEU A 67 -5.89 1.79 9.31
N GLY A 68 -4.95 1.11 8.64
CA GLY A 68 -4.96 -0.35 8.61
C GLY A 68 -4.21 -0.97 7.43
N ILE A 69 -4.28 -2.29 7.37
CA ILE A 69 -3.75 -3.07 6.25
C ILE A 69 -4.89 -3.19 5.23
N ALA A 70 -4.72 -2.59 4.06
CA ALA A 70 -5.67 -2.65 2.95
C ALA A 70 -5.56 -4.00 2.20
N ASP A 71 -4.35 -4.53 2.07
CA ASP A 71 -4.11 -5.81 1.40
C ASP A 71 -2.86 -6.53 1.93
N MET A 72 -2.79 -7.84 1.74
CA MET A 72 -1.68 -8.71 2.12
C MET A 72 -1.53 -9.87 1.13
N ILE A 73 -0.36 -9.97 0.53
CA ILE A 73 -0.02 -11.03 -0.41
C ILE A 73 1.20 -11.79 0.12
N LYS A 74 1.12 -13.13 0.14
CA LYS A 74 2.30 -13.96 0.32
C LYS A 74 3.07 -13.96 -0.99
N LEU A 75 4.33 -13.54 -0.97
CA LEU A 75 5.19 -13.61 -2.14
C LEU A 75 5.71 -15.05 -2.26
N GLY A 76 5.21 -15.76 -3.27
CA GLY A 76 5.53 -17.16 -3.51
C GLY A 76 6.89 -17.36 -4.20
N VAL A 77 7.19 -18.61 -4.56
CA VAL A 77 8.45 -18.99 -5.24
C VAL A 77 8.58 -18.38 -6.63
N GLU A 78 7.44 -17.96 -7.18
CA GLU A 78 7.30 -17.32 -8.48
C GLU A 78 7.57 -15.81 -8.45
N CYS A 79 7.74 -15.20 -7.26
CA CYS A 79 8.07 -13.80 -7.10
C CYS A 79 9.59 -13.63 -6.99
N SER A 80 10.16 -12.84 -7.90
CA SER A 80 11.60 -12.51 -7.88
C SER A 80 11.99 -11.72 -6.63
N ASP A 81 13.28 -11.72 -6.30
CA ASP A 81 13.83 -10.98 -5.15
C ASP A 81 13.53 -9.48 -5.23
N GLU A 82 13.58 -8.91 -6.45
CA GLU A 82 13.31 -7.49 -6.70
C GLU A 82 11.82 -7.19 -6.98
N GLU A 83 10.97 -8.22 -7.00
CA GLU A 83 9.55 -8.05 -7.28
C GLU A 83 8.73 -7.80 -6.02
N VAL A 84 7.75 -6.91 -6.17
CA VAL A 84 6.70 -6.68 -5.18
C VAL A 84 5.37 -6.70 -5.89
N TRP A 85 4.57 -7.72 -5.62
CA TRP A 85 3.23 -7.80 -6.17
C TRP A 85 2.29 -6.90 -5.37
N TYR A 86 1.54 -6.06 -6.08
CA TYR A 86 0.61 -5.10 -5.48
C TYR A 86 -0.86 -5.54 -5.58
N ASP A 87 -1.21 -6.30 -6.62
CA ASP A 87 -2.54 -6.81 -6.88
C ASP A 87 -2.43 -8.03 -7.81
N VAL A 88 -3.27 -9.04 -7.58
CA VAL A 88 -3.39 -10.23 -8.42
C VAL A 88 -4.87 -10.58 -8.53
N TYR A 89 -5.44 -10.39 -9.72
CA TYR A 89 -6.85 -10.64 -9.98
C TYR A 89 -7.03 -11.65 -11.12
N ARG A 90 -8.15 -12.39 -11.07
CA ARG A 90 -8.55 -13.32 -12.12
C ARG A 90 -9.69 -12.72 -12.93
N MET A 91 -9.58 -12.76 -14.24
CA MET A 91 -10.65 -12.35 -15.16
C MET A 91 -11.04 -13.50 -16.09
N LYS A 92 -12.31 -13.53 -16.51
CA LYS A 92 -12.74 -14.37 -17.63
C LYS A 92 -12.28 -13.71 -18.92
N THR A 93 -11.39 -14.36 -19.67
CA THR A 93 -10.88 -13.81 -20.93
C THR A 93 -11.76 -14.28 -22.08
N SER A 94 -12.23 -13.38 -22.94
CA SER A 94 -12.61 -13.72 -24.32
C SER A 94 -11.38 -13.60 -25.23
N LYS A 95 -11.31 -14.30 -26.37
CA LYS A 95 -10.16 -14.17 -27.31
C LYS A 95 -9.91 -12.71 -27.77
N ALA A 96 -10.94 -11.86 -27.74
CA ALA A 96 -10.89 -10.44 -28.10
C ALA A 96 -10.31 -9.53 -26.99
N ASP A 97 -10.31 -9.96 -25.73
CA ASP A 97 -9.86 -9.18 -24.55
C ASP A 97 -8.36 -9.26 -24.27
N SER A 98 -7.60 -9.98 -25.10
CA SER A 98 -6.16 -10.22 -24.91
C SER A 98 -5.26 -8.99 -25.06
N ARG A 99 -5.83 -7.80 -25.27
CA ARG A 99 -5.10 -6.55 -25.56
C ARG A 99 -5.36 -5.46 -24.53
N ILE A 100 -5.47 -5.81 -23.25
CA ILE A 100 -5.38 -4.80 -22.20
C ILE A 100 -4.02 -4.11 -22.39
N GLN A 101 -4.03 -2.82 -22.72
CA GLN A 101 -2.84 -1.98 -22.81
C GLN A 101 -2.71 -1.22 -21.49
N PRO A 102 -2.04 -1.81 -20.47
CA PRO A 102 -1.93 -1.19 -19.15
C PRO A 102 -1.20 0.16 -19.20
N ASP A 103 -0.30 0.34 -20.17
CA ASP A 103 0.58 1.51 -20.23
C ASP A 103 -0.13 2.82 -20.62
N HIS A 104 -1.30 2.75 -21.24
CA HIS A 104 -2.06 3.97 -21.57
C HIS A 104 -2.49 4.77 -20.33
N GLN A 105 -2.62 4.11 -19.17
CA GLN A 105 -2.97 4.78 -17.91
C GLN A 105 -1.75 5.36 -17.16
N LEU A 106 -0.53 5.04 -17.59
CA LEU A 106 0.70 5.51 -16.92
C LEU A 106 0.99 6.99 -17.22
N LEU A 107 0.69 7.46 -18.43
CA LEU A 107 1.02 8.83 -18.84
C LEU A 107 0.22 9.89 -18.06
N ASP A 108 -1.01 9.57 -17.67
CA ASP A 108 -1.85 10.47 -16.86
C ASP A 108 -1.44 10.47 -15.37
N ARG A 109 -0.74 9.42 -14.92
CA ARG A 109 -0.31 9.26 -13.51
C ARG A 109 1.07 9.82 -13.20
N ILE A 110 1.95 9.95 -14.20
CA ILE A 110 3.35 10.37 -14.02
C ILE A 110 3.56 11.87 -14.33
N ARG A 111 2.58 12.54 -14.94
CA ARG A 111 2.61 13.99 -15.14
C ARG A 111 2.23 14.70 -13.85
N VAL A 112 3.24 15.00 -13.04
CA VAL A 112 3.18 15.99 -11.95
C VAL A 112 3.32 17.39 -12.53
#